data_AF-A0A6P2LER9-F1
#
_entry.id   AF-A0A6P2LER9-F1
#
_cell.length_a   1.000
_cell.length_b   1.000
_cell.length_c   1.000
_cell.angle_alpha   90.00
_cell.angle_beta   90.00
_cell.angle_gamma   90.00
#
_symmetry.space_group_name_H-M   'P 1'
#
loop_
_entity.id
_entity.type
_entity.pdbx_description
1 polymer ?
#
loop_
_entity_poly.entity_id
_entity_poly.type
_entity_poly.pdbx_seq_one_letter_code
_entity_poly.pdbx_strand_id
1 'polypeptide(L)'
;MSCGYDGKHFGAPYIDAMCIDGYLWDLDSCDEPGGLLHNGGDIPCPSCNTDEYVEYCAPDAWPGGNSRQRRHARRAQLRAVKANVLKRLASAGGAR
;
A
#
# COMPACT_ATOMS: atom_id res chain seq x y z
N MET A 1 1.70 -13.76 -7.06
CA MET A 1 1.01 -12.92 -8.07
C MET A 1 1.16 -11.45 -7.70
N SER A 2 1.77 -10.64 -8.56
CA SER A 2 1.78 -9.17 -8.43
C SER A 2 0.51 -8.58 -9.04
N CYS A 3 -0.04 -7.53 -8.42
CA CYS A 3 -1.24 -6.84 -8.95
C CYS A 3 -0.92 -5.67 -9.89
N GLY A 4 0.36 -5.48 -10.23
CA GLY A 4 0.82 -4.37 -11.08
C GLY A 4 0.75 -3.00 -10.40
N TYR A 5 0.65 -2.94 -9.07
CA TYR A 5 0.73 -1.68 -8.33
C TYR A 5 2.18 -1.22 -8.21
N ASP A 6 2.44 0.01 -8.63
CA ASP A 6 3.66 0.77 -8.42
C ASP A 6 3.34 2.11 -7.74
N GLY A 7 4.22 2.57 -6.84
CA GLY A 7 3.97 3.80 -6.09
C GLY A 7 5.16 4.33 -5.32
N LYS A 8 4.95 5.47 -4.66
CA LYS A 8 5.91 6.09 -3.73
C LYS A 8 5.50 5.77 -2.30
N HIS A 9 6.31 5.01 -1.57
CA HIS A 9 6.02 4.57 -0.20
C HIS A 9 7.21 4.63 0.76
N PHE A 10 8.45 4.55 0.27
CA PHE A 10 9.66 4.55 1.11
C PHE A 10 10.33 5.93 1.22
N GLY A 11 9.65 6.97 0.74
CA GLY A 11 10.07 8.37 0.90
C GLY A 11 10.88 8.91 -0.29
N ALA A 12 11.04 8.14 -1.35
CA ALA A 12 11.73 8.60 -2.55
C ALA A 12 10.86 9.59 -3.36
N PRO A 13 11.51 10.49 -4.14
CA PRO A 13 10.80 11.37 -5.07
C PRO A 13 10.32 10.65 -6.34
N TYR A 14 10.65 9.36 -6.52
CA TYR A 14 10.25 8.51 -7.64
C TYR A 14 9.51 7.25 -7.16
N ILE A 15 9.05 6.41 -8.08
CA ILE A 15 8.41 5.11 -7.76
C ILE A 15 9.48 4.21 -7.16
N ASP A 16 9.40 4.03 -5.84
CA ASP A 16 10.33 3.22 -5.03
C ASP A 16 9.70 1.92 -4.55
N ALA A 17 8.40 1.72 -4.79
CA ALA A 17 7.68 0.55 -4.31
C ALA A 17 6.93 -0.16 -5.42
N MET A 18 7.05 -1.49 -5.45
CA MET A 18 6.22 -2.34 -6.29
C MET A 18 5.50 -3.42 -5.50
N CYS A 19 4.35 -3.87 -5.99
CA CYS A 19 3.64 -5.01 -5.41
C CYS A 19 4.24 -6.34 -5.87
N ILE A 20 4.60 -7.20 -4.92
CA ILE A 20 4.95 -8.61 -5.14
C ILE A 20 4.21 -9.44 -4.08
N ASP A 21 3.47 -10.46 -4.53
CA ASP A 21 2.70 -11.39 -3.68
C ASP A 21 1.79 -10.75 -2.62
N GLY A 22 1.20 -9.59 -2.96
CA GLY A 22 0.27 -8.89 -2.07
C GLY A 22 0.92 -7.93 -1.08
N TYR A 23 2.25 -7.75 -1.14
CA TYR A 23 3.01 -6.84 -0.29
C TYR A 23 3.84 -5.87 -1.13
N LEU A 24 4.23 -4.74 -0.54
CA LEU A 24 5.09 -3.74 -1.16
C LEU A 24 6.55 -4.09 -0.91
N TRP A 25 7.33 -4.00 -1.97
CA TRP A 25 8.77 -4.22 -1.95
C TRP A 25 9.48 -2.97 -2.44
N ASP A 26 10.56 -2.63 -1.75
CA ASP A 26 11.41 -1.48 -2.06
C ASP A 26 12.30 -1.84 -3.26
N LEU A 27 12.10 -1.11 -4.35
CA LEU A 27 12.85 -1.28 -5.60
C LEU A 27 14.30 -0.82 -5.47
N ASP A 28 14.60 0.07 -4.53
CA ASP A 28 15.94 0.61 -4.30
C ASP A 28 16.74 -0.27 -3.33
N SER A 29 16.12 -1.30 -2.78
CA SER A 29 16.78 -2.24 -1.87
C SER A 29 17.65 -3.28 -2.57
N CYS A 30 17.83 -3.20 -3.87
CA CYS A 30 18.65 -4.14 -4.61
C CYS A 30 20.06 -3.59 -4.83
N ASP A 31 21.07 -4.35 -4.42
CA ASP A 31 22.48 -3.98 -4.64
C ASP A 31 22.89 -4.08 -6.12
N GLU A 32 22.19 -4.89 -6.93
CA GLU A 32 22.41 -5.04 -8.37
C GLU A 32 21.10 -4.94 -9.16
N PRO A 33 21.08 -4.33 -10.37
CA PRO A 33 19.87 -4.27 -11.19
C PRO A 33 19.31 -5.66 -11.50
N GLY A 34 18.14 -5.99 -10.94
CA GLY A 34 17.48 -7.29 -11.13
C GLY A 34 17.88 -8.37 -10.13
N GLY A 35 18.62 -8.04 -9.08
CA GLY A 35 18.89 -8.93 -7.95
C GLY A 35 17.66 -9.12 -7.04
N LEU A 36 17.89 -9.81 -5.91
CA LEU A 36 16.85 -10.00 -4.89
C LEU A 36 16.58 -8.67 -4.17
N LEU A 37 15.30 -8.33 -3.97
CA LEU A 37 14.92 -7.22 -3.12
C LEU A 37 15.12 -7.66 -1.66
N HIS A 38 15.89 -6.90 -0.88
CA HIS A 38 16.22 -7.26 0.51
C HIS A 38 15.31 -6.60 1.55
N ASN A 39 14.64 -5.50 1.18
CA ASN A 39 13.71 -4.75 2.02
C ASN A 39 12.33 -4.69 1.36
N GLY A 40 11.30 -5.02 2.12
CA GLY A 40 9.95 -5.20 1.60
C GLY A 40 9.23 -6.37 2.25
N GLY A 41 7.98 -6.58 1.85
CA GLY A 41 7.18 -7.71 2.35
C GLY A 41 6.44 -7.46 3.66
N ASP A 42 6.76 -6.40 4.40
CA ASP A 42 6.06 -6.06 5.65
C ASP A 42 4.82 -5.16 5.42
N ILE A 43 4.86 -4.32 4.40
CA ILE A 43 3.79 -3.36 4.09
C ILE A 43 2.83 -4.03 3.11
N PRO A 44 1.54 -4.25 3.47
CA PRO A 44 0.60 -4.86 2.55
C PRO A 44 0.34 -3.98 1.33
N CYS A 45 0.03 -4.56 0.18
CA CYS A 45 -0.28 -3.79 -1.01
C CYS A 45 -1.62 -3.06 -0.85
N PRO A 46 -1.70 -1.73 -0.98
CA PRO A 46 -2.95 -0.99 -0.82
C PRO A 46 -3.97 -1.30 -1.94
N SER A 47 -3.52 -1.87 -3.06
CA SER A 47 -4.36 -2.23 -4.22
C SER A 47 -5.00 -3.62 -4.11
N CYS A 48 -4.21 -4.66 -3.90
CA CYS A 48 -4.72 -6.05 -3.84
C CYS A 48 -4.85 -6.62 -2.42
N ASN A 49 -4.13 -6.06 -1.44
CA ASN A 49 -4.20 -6.44 -0.03
C ASN A 49 -4.66 -5.26 0.85
N THR A 50 -5.71 -4.57 0.40
CA THR A 50 -6.18 -3.33 1.02
C THR A 50 -6.68 -3.52 2.45
N ASP A 51 -7.24 -4.69 2.77
CA ASP A 51 -7.76 -4.98 4.11
C ASP A 51 -6.64 -5.00 5.16
N GLU A 52 -5.56 -5.72 4.89
CA GLU A 52 -4.37 -5.77 5.76
C GLU A 52 -3.63 -4.43 5.75
N TYR A 53 -3.59 -3.72 4.61
CA TYR A 53 -2.99 -2.39 4.54
C TYR A 53 -3.69 -1.38 5.46
N VAL A 54 -5.02 -1.43 5.57
CA VAL A 54 -5.77 -0.58 6.49
C VAL A 54 -5.44 -0.90 7.95
N GLU A 55 -5.21 -2.16 8.26
CA GLU A 55 -4.80 -2.59 9.60
C GLU A 55 -3.36 -2.15 9.91
N TYR A 56 -2.46 -2.24 8.92
CA TYR A 56 -1.08 -1.76 9.00
C TYR A 56 -0.98 -0.24 9.18
N CYS A 57 -1.78 0.56 8.48
CA CYS A 57 -1.75 2.02 8.60
C CYS A 57 -2.40 2.56 9.88
N ALA A 58 -3.19 1.74 10.57
CA ALA A 58 -4.03 2.19 11.65
C ALA A 58 -3.99 1.22 12.86
N PRO A 59 -2.80 0.80 13.33
CA PRO A 59 -2.68 -0.18 14.42
C PRO A 59 -3.31 0.38 15.71
N ASP A 60 -3.16 1.69 15.95
CA ASP A 60 -3.69 2.40 17.11
C ASP A 60 -5.01 3.15 16.82
N ALA A 61 -5.46 3.16 15.57
CA ALA A 61 -6.71 3.84 15.17
C ALA A 61 -7.98 3.06 15.56
N TRP A 62 -7.83 2.08 16.43
CA TRP A 62 -8.90 1.50 17.22
C TRP A 62 -8.92 2.09 18.65
N PRO A 63 -8.90 3.42 18.84
CA PRO A 63 -9.08 3.96 20.18
C PRO A 63 -10.48 3.53 20.63
N GLY A 64 -10.62 3.25 21.92
CA GLY A 64 -11.81 2.63 22.51
C GLY A 64 -13.16 3.15 21.96
N GLY A 65 -14.15 2.26 21.95
CA GLY A 65 -15.48 2.52 21.40
C GLY A 65 -16.26 1.23 21.17
N ASN A 66 -17.53 1.33 20.80
CA ASN A 66 -18.35 0.16 20.54
C ASN A 66 -18.08 -0.47 19.15
N SER A 67 -18.58 -1.69 18.94
CA SER A 67 -18.35 -2.44 17.69
C SER A 67 -18.86 -1.72 16.44
N ARG A 68 -19.84 -0.82 16.55
CA ARG A 68 -20.39 -0.04 15.42
C ARG A 68 -19.42 1.08 15.01
N GLN A 69 -18.88 1.83 15.97
CA GLN A 69 -17.92 2.89 15.71
C GLN A 69 -16.66 2.34 15.03
N ARG A 70 -16.13 1.21 15.53
CA ARG A 70 -15.01 0.49 14.94
C ARG A 70 -15.27 0.09 13.48
N ARG A 71 -16.41 -0.53 13.19
CA ARG A 71 -16.82 -0.89 11.82
C ARG A 71 -16.96 0.32 10.91
N HIS A 72 -17.47 1.45 11.43
CA HIS A 72 -17.60 2.68 10.67
C HIS A 72 -16.23 3.28 10.32
N ALA A 73 -15.32 3.38 11.29
CA ALA A 73 -13.97 3.87 11.09
C ALA A 73 -13.19 3.01 10.08
N ARG A 74 -13.23 1.67 10.23
CA ARG A 74 -12.62 0.74 9.26
C ARG A 74 -13.13 0.96 7.84
N ARG A 75 -14.44 1.10 7.66
CA ARG A 75 -15.07 1.35 6.35
C ARG A 75 -14.67 2.70 5.76
N ALA A 76 -14.54 3.74 6.59
CA ALA A 76 -14.08 5.05 6.15
C ALA A 76 -12.62 5.00 5.67
N GLN A 77 -11.74 4.33 6.43
CA GLN A 77 -10.34 4.12 6.06
C GLN A 77 -10.20 3.32 4.76
N LEU A 78 -10.92 2.19 4.63
CA LEU A 78 -10.94 1.41 3.39
C LEU A 78 -11.34 2.24 2.18
N ARG A 79 -12.35 3.11 2.31
CA ARG A 79 -12.78 4.00 1.23
C ARG A 79 -11.70 5.04 0.90
N ALA A 80 -11.06 5.62 1.91
CA ALA A 80 -10.00 6.59 1.72
C ALA A 80 -8.78 5.98 1.03
N VAL A 81 -8.34 4.79 1.47
CA VAL A 81 -7.25 4.04 0.84
C VAL A 81 -7.60 3.71 -0.61
N LYS A 82 -8.76 3.12 -0.87
CA LYS A 82 -9.19 2.79 -2.24
C LYS A 82 -9.26 4.03 -3.13
N ALA A 83 -9.78 5.15 -2.62
CA ALA A 83 -9.82 6.40 -3.36
C ALA A 83 -8.40 6.93 -3.67
N ASN A 84 -7.46 6.85 -2.72
CA ASN A 84 -6.08 7.25 -2.94
C ASN A 84 -5.36 6.34 -3.93
N VAL A 85 -5.57 5.02 -3.85
CA VAL A 85 -5.04 4.05 -4.82
C VAL A 85 -5.59 4.35 -6.22
N LEU A 86 -6.90 4.52 -6.35
CA LEU A 86 -7.54 4.84 -7.64
C LEU A 86 -7.02 6.16 -8.22
N LYS A 87 -6.87 7.21 -7.38
CA LYS A 87 -6.26 8.48 -7.81
C LYS A 87 -4.83 8.27 -8.30
N ARG A 88 -4.01 7.52 -7.57
CA ARG A 88 -2.62 7.24 -7.94
C ARG A 88 -2.53 6.45 -9.24
N LEU A 89 -3.35 5.40 -9.40
CA LEU A 89 -3.43 4.62 -10.63
C LEU A 89 -3.90 5.48 -11.81
N ALA A 90 -4.85 6.38 -11.61
CA ALA A 90 -5.30 7.32 -12.63
C ALA A 90 -4.20 8.34 -13.00
N SER A 91 -3.41 8.82 -12.04
CA SER A 91 -2.28 9.71 -12.29
C SER A 91 -1.10 9.00 -12.95
N ALA A 92 -0.85 7.73 -12.64
CA ALA A 92 0.19 6.92 -13.26
C ALA A 92 -0.19 6.50 -14.69
N GLY A 93 -1.48 6.31 -14.98
CA GLY A 93 -1.99 6.00 -16.32
C GLY A 93 -1.95 7.16 -17.33
N GLY A 94 -1.55 8.37 -16.91
CA GLY A 94 -1.45 9.56 -17.76
C GLY A 94 -0.12 9.72 -18.51
N ALA A 95 0.85 8.82 -18.33
CA ALA A 95 2.10 8.80 -19.07
C ALA A 95 2.10 7.62 -20.07
N ARG A 96 1.30 7.75 -21.14
CA ARG A 96 1.46 6.99 -22.39
C ARG A 96 1.21 7.92 -23.57
#